data_AF-A0A6M4BLM4-F1
#
_entry.id   AF-A0A6M4BLM4-F1
#
_cell.length_a   1.000
_cell.length_b   1.000
_cell.length_c   1.000
_cell.angle_alpha   90.00
_cell.angle_beta   90.00
_cell.angle_gamma   90.00
#
_symmetry.space_group_name_H-M   'P 1'
#
loop_
_entity.id
_entity.type
_entity.pdbx_description
1 polymer ?
#
loop_
_entity_poly.entity_id
_entity_poly.type
_entity_poly.pdbx_seq_one_letter_code
_entity_poly.pdbx_strand_id
1 'polypeptide(L)'
;HVNYTWDNRISFSHLFLLGWDSTREINAYPPGAGPLAVYKIDEFYNTLDYAIAGYSNISNAIGPYSYNNEDNNMTDPVFCMFNYKEGIINGFNESYEFNSEIVETCLNFSKVENEDFNSETYLKEAGLNISFSALVRAKLKFAIKTINFRAAGPITPPDCYRFDVEIIFDNEDHDGQMSLILEAEPYKLQCKGDKEYTTDNQIDQILRSILNILVIFICAASFVLCSRAIYRSQLLKELT
;
A
#
# COMPACT_ATOMS: atom_id res chain seq x y z
N HIS A 1 -6.83 3.27 14.46
CA HIS A 1 -6.53 2.53 13.22
C HIS A 1 -6.03 3.44 12.11
N VAL A 2 -6.77 4.46 11.66
CA VAL A 2 -6.35 5.35 10.54
C VAL A 2 -5.00 6.05 10.78
N ASN A 3 -4.76 6.58 11.99
CA ASN A 3 -3.46 7.19 12.30
C ASN A 3 -2.32 6.16 12.26
N TYR A 4 -2.53 4.98 12.83
CA TYR A 4 -1.53 3.92 12.86
C TYR A 4 -1.15 3.49 11.44
N THR A 5 -2.12 3.28 10.56
CA THR A 5 -1.84 2.91 9.17
C THR A 5 -1.13 4.01 8.39
N TRP A 6 -1.48 5.28 8.66
CA TRP A 6 -0.82 6.44 8.07
C TRP A 6 0.64 6.59 8.55
N ASP A 7 0.88 6.51 9.85
CA ASP A 7 2.21 6.63 10.47
C ASP A 7 3.15 5.52 10.00
N ASN A 8 2.63 4.29 9.84
CA ASN A 8 3.39 3.18 9.29
C ASN A 8 3.75 3.41 7.82
N ARG A 9 2.82 3.94 7.01
CA ARG A 9 3.10 4.29 5.61
C ARG A 9 4.24 5.32 5.52
N ILE A 10 4.23 6.36 6.35
CA ILE A 10 5.34 7.34 6.42
C ILE A 10 6.64 6.63 6.79
N SER A 11 6.62 5.77 7.81
CA SER A 11 7.80 5.02 8.24
C SER A 11 8.35 4.15 7.11
N PHE A 12 7.50 3.46 6.36
CA PHE A 12 7.89 2.65 5.22
C PHE A 12 8.46 3.49 4.07
N SER A 13 7.93 4.69 3.83
CA SER A 13 8.53 5.61 2.85
C SER A 13 9.97 5.95 3.21
N HIS A 14 10.28 6.22 4.48
CA HIS A 14 11.66 6.47 4.93
C HIS A 14 12.56 5.23 4.88
N LEU A 15 12.00 4.04 5.06
CA LEU A 15 12.77 2.79 5.08
C LEU A 15 13.07 2.25 3.68
N PHE A 16 12.20 2.48 2.71
CA PHE A 16 12.25 1.80 1.42
C PHE A 16 12.35 2.72 0.20
N LEU A 17 12.01 4.01 0.31
CA LEU A 17 12.15 4.96 -0.81
C LEU A 17 13.45 5.75 -0.69
N LEU A 18 14.33 5.58 -1.68
CA LEU A 18 15.57 6.34 -1.77
C LEU A 18 15.25 7.82 -2.05
N GLY A 19 15.75 8.72 -1.20
CA GLY A 19 15.55 10.17 -1.37
C GLY A 19 14.22 10.72 -0.85
N TRP A 20 13.46 9.94 -0.06
CA TRP A 20 12.27 10.43 0.64
C TRP A 20 12.63 11.55 1.64
N ASP A 21 11.79 12.57 1.74
CA ASP A 21 11.96 13.66 2.71
C ASP A 21 10.65 14.05 3.41
N SER A 22 10.78 14.78 4.52
CA SER A 22 9.65 15.17 5.37
C SER A 22 8.74 16.23 4.75
N THR A 23 9.16 16.89 3.67
CA THR A 23 8.31 17.89 2.99
C THR A 23 7.13 17.23 2.28
N ARG A 24 7.22 15.92 2.01
CA ARG A 24 6.21 15.10 1.32
C ARG A 24 5.24 14.38 2.27
N GLU A 25 5.38 14.55 3.58
CA GLU A 25 4.53 13.89 4.58
C GLU A 25 3.20 14.60 4.80
N ILE A 26 3.11 15.87 4.40
CA ILE A 26 1.95 16.72 4.62
C ILE A 26 1.26 16.99 3.29
N ASN A 27 -0.05 16.75 3.23
CA ASN A 27 -0.89 17.15 2.11
C ASN A 27 -1.15 18.66 2.16
N ALA A 28 -0.13 19.46 1.82
CA ALA A 28 -0.22 20.92 1.73
C ALA A 28 -0.47 21.36 0.28
N TYR A 29 -1.23 22.44 0.08
CA TYR A 29 -1.44 23.05 -1.23
C TYR A 29 -1.07 24.54 -1.21
N PRO A 30 -0.08 24.98 -2.02
CA PRO A 30 0.74 24.19 -2.93
C PRO A 30 1.73 23.27 -2.17
N PRO A 31 2.16 22.14 -2.77
CA PRO A 31 3.12 21.24 -2.14
C PRO A 31 4.51 21.89 -2.02
N GLY A 32 5.21 21.62 -0.93
CA GLY A 32 6.54 22.17 -0.66
C GLY A 32 7.65 21.59 -1.55
N ALA A 33 7.43 20.39 -2.08
CA ALA A 33 8.30 19.72 -3.04
C ALA A 33 7.47 19.00 -4.11
N GLY A 34 8.08 18.74 -5.27
CA GLY A 34 7.46 17.93 -6.32
C GLY A 34 7.32 16.45 -5.92
N PRO A 35 6.65 15.63 -6.76
CA PRO A 35 6.59 14.18 -6.56
C PRO A 35 8.01 13.61 -6.47
N LEU A 36 8.21 12.57 -5.66
CA LEU A 36 9.46 11.81 -5.69
C LEU A 36 9.52 11.07 -7.03
N ALA A 37 10.63 11.21 -7.75
CA ALA A 37 10.78 10.64 -9.08
C ALA A 37 12.23 10.26 -9.37
N VAL A 38 12.39 9.35 -10.31
CA VAL A 38 13.65 8.83 -10.83
C VAL A 38 13.83 9.33 -12.26
N TYR A 39 15.03 9.77 -12.62
CA TYR A 39 15.29 10.38 -13.93
C TYR A 39 16.32 9.62 -14.76
N LYS A 40 17.04 8.67 -14.16
CA LYS A 40 18.06 7.88 -14.84
C LYS A 40 17.89 6.38 -14.60
N ILE A 41 18.41 5.59 -15.53
CA ILE A 41 18.36 4.13 -15.49
C ILE A 41 19.14 3.57 -14.28
N ASP A 42 20.31 4.14 -13.98
CA ASP A 42 21.10 3.75 -12.80
C ASP A 42 20.35 4.09 -11.50
N GLU A 43 19.69 5.24 -11.43
CA GLU A 43 18.86 5.62 -10.28
C GLU A 43 17.68 4.65 -10.07
N PHE A 44 17.10 4.10 -11.14
CA PHE A 44 16.05 3.07 -11.06
C PHE A 44 16.55 1.81 -10.35
N TYR A 45 17.67 1.24 -10.82
CA TYR A 45 18.25 0.03 -10.20
C TYR A 45 18.74 0.30 -8.78
N ASN A 46 19.38 1.46 -8.54
CA ASN A 46 19.81 1.86 -7.20
C ASN A 46 18.63 1.97 -6.22
N THR A 47 17.47 2.44 -6.69
CA THR A 47 16.26 2.54 -5.86
C THR A 47 15.70 1.15 -5.52
N LEU A 48 15.71 0.21 -6.46
CA LEU A 48 15.34 -1.19 -6.19
C LEU A 48 16.27 -1.83 -5.16
N ASP A 49 17.58 -1.66 -5.36
CA ASP A 49 18.61 -2.21 -4.45
C ASP A 49 18.48 -1.63 -3.05
N TYR A 50 18.22 -0.32 -2.95
CA TYR A 50 17.96 0.36 -1.67
C TYR A 50 16.73 -0.22 -0.95
N ALA A 51 15.62 -0.42 -1.65
CA ALA A 51 14.41 -0.97 -1.07
C ALA A 51 14.63 -2.40 -0.55
N ILE A 52 15.35 -3.23 -1.31
CA ILE A 52 15.65 -4.63 -0.94
C ILE A 52 16.62 -4.67 0.24
N ALA A 53 17.63 -3.78 0.26
CA ALA A 53 18.53 -3.64 1.40
C ALA A 53 17.76 -3.25 2.66
N GLY A 54 16.87 -2.25 2.57
CA GLY A 54 15.99 -1.82 3.66
C GLY A 54 15.08 -2.95 4.15
N TYR A 55 14.47 -3.70 3.25
CA TYR A 55 13.63 -4.86 3.60
C TYR A 55 14.44 -6.00 4.24
N SER A 56 15.67 -6.25 3.77
CA SER A 56 16.55 -7.27 4.36
C SER A 56 17.07 -6.89 5.76
N ASN A 57 17.12 -5.59 6.07
CA ASN A 57 17.55 -5.06 7.36
C ASN A 57 16.38 -4.49 8.18
N ILE A 58 15.16 -5.01 7.99
CA ILE A 58 13.96 -4.49 8.65
C ILE A 58 14.02 -4.62 10.17
N SER A 59 14.81 -5.55 10.69
CA SER A 59 15.05 -5.73 12.14
C SER A 59 15.76 -4.53 12.79
N ASN A 60 16.44 -3.69 12.00
CA ASN A 60 17.06 -2.46 12.47
C ASN A 60 16.09 -1.26 12.50
N ALA A 61 14.83 -1.44 12.08
CA ALA A 61 13.81 -0.41 12.19
C ALA A 61 13.32 -0.26 13.65
N ILE A 62 12.87 0.95 14.01
CA ILE A 62 12.30 1.22 15.34
C ILE A 62 10.95 0.49 15.53
N GLY A 63 10.17 0.35 14.47
CA GLY A 63 8.87 -0.32 14.53
C GLY A 63 9.02 -1.83 14.72
N PRO A 64 8.10 -2.49 15.45
CA PRO A 64 8.11 -3.94 15.64
C PRO A 64 7.64 -4.63 14.35
N TYR A 65 8.51 -4.64 13.34
CA TYR A 65 8.24 -5.23 12.04
C TYR A 65 8.76 -6.65 11.96
N SER A 66 8.04 -7.49 11.24
CA SER A 66 8.38 -8.90 11.04
C SER A 66 8.01 -9.31 9.62
N TYR A 67 8.68 -10.34 9.09
CA TYR A 67 8.38 -10.89 7.78
C TYR A 67 7.07 -11.67 7.77
N ASN A 68 6.57 -11.98 6.57
CA ASN A 68 5.26 -12.62 6.41
C ASN A 68 5.26 -14.13 6.75
N ASN A 69 6.42 -14.75 6.96
CA ASN A 69 6.52 -16.15 7.41
C ASN A 69 6.27 -16.29 8.93
N GLU A 70 5.96 -17.50 9.40
CA GLU A 70 5.88 -17.87 10.82
C GLU A 70 7.27 -17.91 11.47
N ASP A 71 8.30 -18.34 10.74
CA ASP A 71 9.69 -18.40 11.24
C ASP A 71 10.39 -17.03 11.24
N ASN A 72 9.70 -15.98 10.77
CA ASN A 72 10.28 -14.65 10.58
C ASN A 72 11.55 -14.64 9.71
N ASN A 73 11.60 -15.52 8.70
CA ASN A 73 12.60 -15.45 7.64
C ASN A 73 12.15 -14.47 6.55
N MET A 74 13.11 -13.77 5.96
CA MET A 74 12.87 -12.87 4.83
C MET A 74 12.16 -13.64 3.71
N THR A 75 10.96 -13.20 3.36
CA THR A 75 10.21 -13.77 2.23
C THR A 75 10.60 -13.02 0.97
N ASP A 76 10.85 -13.72 -0.12
CA ASP A 76 11.29 -13.09 -1.36
C ASP A 76 10.28 -12.01 -1.82
N PRO A 77 10.74 -10.75 -2.01
CA PRO A 77 9.94 -9.73 -2.66
C PRO A 77 9.62 -10.13 -4.11
N VAL A 78 8.46 -9.73 -4.59
CA VAL A 78 8.04 -9.97 -5.97
C VAL A 78 8.18 -8.68 -6.78
N PHE A 79 9.02 -8.72 -7.79
CA PHE A 79 9.17 -7.62 -8.75
C PHE A 79 8.35 -7.92 -10.01
N CYS A 80 7.43 -7.02 -10.36
CA CYS A 80 6.58 -7.13 -11.54
C CYS A 80 6.77 -5.93 -12.46
N MET A 81 6.90 -6.18 -13.75
CA MET A 81 6.96 -5.17 -14.78
C MET A 81 5.72 -5.27 -15.66
N PHE A 82 5.21 -4.12 -16.07
CA PHE A 82 4.08 -3.99 -16.98
C PHE A 82 4.60 -3.26 -18.19
N ASN A 83 4.75 -3.98 -19.30
CA ASN A 83 5.30 -3.45 -20.53
C ASN A 83 4.22 -3.45 -21.61
N TYR A 84 4.27 -2.47 -22.50
CA TYR A 84 3.62 -2.61 -23.79
C TYR A 84 4.22 -3.79 -24.55
N LYS A 85 3.38 -4.55 -25.23
CA LYS A 85 3.81 -5.70 -26.05
C LYS A 85 4.82 -5.28 -27.12
N GLU A 86 4.62 -4.10 -27.69
CA GLU A 86 5.59 -3.43 -28.57
C GLU A 86 5.62 -1.94 -28.22
N GLY A 87 6.83 -1.39 -28.05
CA GLY A 87 7.04 -0.01 -27.63
C GLY A 87 8.44 0.46 -28.06
N ILE A 88 8.71 0.38 -29.36
CA ILE A 88 10.00 0.78 -29.93
C ILE A 88 9.85 2.21 -30.45
N ILE A 89 10.64 3.13 -29.90
CA ILE A 89 10.60 4.54 -30.26
C ILE A 89 11.93 4.90 -30.94
N ASN A 90 11.86 5.23 -32.23
CA ASN A 90 13.00 5.69 -33.01
C ASN A 90 12.96 7.22 -33.13
N GLY A 91 13.30 7.91 -32.04
CA GLY A 91 13.21 9.37 -31.96
C GLY A 91 13.99 10.12 -33.06
N PHE A 92 15.12 9.57 -33.53
CA PHE A 92 15.91 10.18 -34.62
C PHE A 92 15.16 10.24 -35.96
N ASN A 93 14.31 9.25 -36.23
CA ASN A 93 13.52 9.15 -37.47
C ASN A 93 12.03 9.50 -37.24
N GLU A 94 11.66 9.97 -36.05
CA GLU A 94 10.26 10.27 -35.66
C GLU A 94 9.28 9.10 -35.94
N SER A 95 9.77 7.86 -35.84
CA SER A 95 8.99 6.65 -36.10
C SER A 95 8.86 5.79 -34.85
N TYR A 96 7.78 5.03 -34.76
CA TYR A 96 7.52 4.14 -33.63
C TYR A 96 6.79 2.87 -34.06
N GLU A 97 7.02 1.79 -33.33
CA GLU A 97 6.25 0.55 -33.38
C GLU A 97 5.58 0.39 -32.01
N PHE A 98 4.24 0.36 -32.00
CA PHE A 98 3.46 0.42 -30.77
C PHE A 98 2.31 -0.57 -30.77
N ASN A 99 2.22 -1.31 -29.67
CA ASN A 99 1.09 -2.16 -29.34
C ASN A 99 0.71 -1.93 -27.88
N SER A 100 -0.48 -1.37 -27.68
CA SER A 100 -0.99 -0.98 -26.36
C SER A 100 -1.35 -2.15 -25.44
N GLU A 101 -1.28 -3.40 -25.91
CA GLU A 101 -1.51 -4.58 -25.06
C GLU A 101 -0.45 -4.64 -23.95
N ILE A 102 -0.89 -4.65 -22.69
CA ILE A 102 0.01 -4.69 -21.54
C ILE A 102 0.32 -6.14 -21.20
N VAL A 103 1.62 -6.46 -21.14
CA VAL A 103 2.15 -7.76 -20.72
C VAL A 103 2.76 -7.59 -19.33
N GLU A 104 2.23 -8.34 -18.37
CA GLU A 104 2.79 -8.43 -17.01
C GLU A 104 3.83 -9.54 -16.95
N THR A 105 5.01 -9.24 -16.40
CA THR A 105 6.06 -10.23 -16.13
C THR A 105 6.56 -10.03 -14.72
N CYS A 106 6.49 -11.08 -13.89
CA CYS A 106 6.91 -11.04 -12.50
C CYS A 106 8.07 -12.01 -12.24
N LEU A 107 8.94 -11.64 -11.30
CA LEU A 107 10.08 -12.40 -10.83
C LEU A 107 10.18 -12.27 -9.31
N ASN A 108 10.54 -13.35 -8.63
CA ASN A 108 10.85 -13.30 -7.20
C ASN A 108 12.31 -12.89 -7.04
N PHE A 109 12.57 -11.89 -6.20
CA PHE A 109 13.91 -11.46 -5.84
C PHE A 109 14.39 -12.25 -4.63
N SER A 110 14.92 -13.45 -4.89
CA SER A 110 15.55 -14.28 -3.87
C SER A 110 16.95 -13.75 -3.56
N LYS A 111 17.14 -13.22 -2.35
CA LYS A 111 18.44 -12.75 -1.87
C LYS A 111 19.13 -13.85 -1.07
N VAL A 112 20.39 -14.14 -1.41
CA VAL A 112 21.25 -15.03 -0.61
C VAL A 112 21.75 -14.26 0.63
N GLU A 113 21.73 -14.91 1.80
CA GLU A 113 22.20 -14.30 3.05
C GLU A 113 23.67 -13.86 2.94
N ASN A 114 23.96 -12.62 3.37
CA ASN A 114 25.29 -11.99 3.40
C ASN A 114 25.89 -11.56 2.05
N GLU A 115 25.12 -11.55 0.96
CA GLU A 115 25.53 -10.95 -0.30
C GLU A 115 24.79 -9.63 -0.58
N ASP A 116 25.50 -8.69 -1.20
CA ASP A 116 24.89 -7.46 -1.70
C ASP A 116 24.01 -7.79 -2.90
N PHE A 117 22.74 -7.39 -2.83
CA PHE A 117 21.79 -7.63 -3.92
C PHE A 117 21.98 -6.56 -4.99
N ASN A 118 22.13 -6.99 -6.25
CA ASN A 118 22.19 -6.11 -7.41
C ASN A 118 21.06 -6.47 -8.39
N SER A 119 20.03 -5.63 -8.43
CA SER A 119 18.82 -5.83 -9.23
C SER A 119 19.12 -5.91 -10.73
N GLU A 120 20.03 -5.08 -11.24
CA GLU A 120 20.39 -5.05 -12.66
C GLU A 120 20.96 -6.40 -13.12
N THR A 121 21.90 -6.95 -12.34
CA THR A 121 22.53 -8.24 -12.64
C THR A 121 21.53 -9.38 -12.48
N TYR A 122 20.74 -9.37 -11.41
CA TYR A 122 19.72 -10.38 -11.15
C TYR A 122 18.69 -10.49 -12.30
N LEU A 123 18.23 -9.35 -12.80
CA LEU A 123 17.29 -9.30 -13.92
C LEU A 123 17.92 -9.79 -15.23
N LYS A 124 19.18 -9.40 -15.51
CA LYS A 124 19.92 -9.88 -16.68
C LYS A 124 20.13 -11.39 -16.66
N GLU A 125 20.49 -11.96 -15.51
CA GLU A 125 20.68 -13.40 -15.33
C GLU A 125 19.37 -14.19 -15.48
N ALA A 126 18.25 -13.60 -15.05
CA ALA A 126 16.92 -14.13 -15.30
C ALA A 126 16.45 -14.01 -16.77
N GLY A 127 17.27 -13.43 -17.66
CA GLY A 127 16.94 -13.21 -19.07
C GLY A 127 15.95 -12.07 -19.30
N LEU A 128 15.73 -11.21 -18.30
CA LEU A 128 14.82 -10.07 -18.36
C LEU A 128 15.62 -8.78 -18.60
N ASN A 129 15.59 -8.29 -19.83
CA ASN A 129 16.15 -6.97 -20.15
C ASN A 129 15.02 -5.93 -20.18
N ILE A 130 15.13 -4.88 -19.36
CA ILE A 130 14.10 -3.83 -19.27
C ILE A 130 14.21 -2.89 -20.46
N SER A 131 13.17 -2.86 -21.28
CA SER A 131 13.01 -1.82 -22.30
C SER A 131 12.25 -0.64 -21.72
N PHE A 132 12.96 0.39 -21.25
CA PHE A 132 12.34 1.58 -20.65
C PHE A 132 11.40 2.35 -21.60
N SER A 133 11.55 2.20 -22.92
CA SER A 133 10.62 2.77 -23.90
C SER A 133 9.27 2.05 -23.95
N ALA A 134 9.21 0.78 -23.51
CA ALA A 134 7.99 -0.01 -23.46
C ALA A 134 7.48 -0.21 -22.01
N LEU A 135 8.29 0.11 -21.00
CA LEU A 135 7.93 -0.03 -19.60
C LEU A 135 6.90 1.02 -19.19
N VAL A 136 5.69 0.57 -18.89
CA VAL A 136 4.58 1.42 -18.42
C VAL A 136 4.71 1.67 -16.93
N ARG A 137 4.94 0.59 -16.16
CA ARG A 137 5.18 0.67 -14.73
C ARG A 137 5.94 -0.55 -14.22
N ALA A 138 6.64 -0.39 -13.13
CA ALA A 138 7.21 -1.50 -12.36
C ALA A 138 6.70 -1.47 -10.91
N LYS A 139 6.61 -2.63 -10.29
CA LYS A 139 6.16 -2.79 -8.91
C LYS A 139 7.10 -3.73 -8.16
N LEU A 140 7.62 -3.30 -7.01
CA LEU A 140 8.24 -4.17 -6.04
C LEU A 140 7.27 -4.40 -4.87
N LYS A 141 6.90 -5.67 -4.64
CA LYS A 141 5.85 -6.06 -3.70
C LYS A 141 6.43 -6.94 -2.60
N PHE A 142 6.11 -6.63 -1.35
CA PHE A 142 6.45 -7.48 -0.20
C PHE A 142 5.48 -7.23 0.95
N ALA A 143 5.38 -8.19 1.87
CA ALA A 143 4.49 -8.09 3.02
C ALA A 143 5.28 -7.98 4.33
N ILE A 144 4.82 -7.11 5.22
CA ILE A 144 5.40 -6.87 6.55
C ILE A 144 4.30 -7.01 7.60
N LYS A 145 4.55 -7.79 8.63
CA LYS A 145 3.68 -7.89 9.81
C LYS A 145 4.12 -6.91 10.88
N THR A 146 3.17 -6.39 11.64
CA THR A 146 3.43 -5.57 12.81
C THR A 146 2.31 -5.69 13.83
N ILE A 147 2.56 -5.23 15.05
CA ILE A 147 1.61 -5.25 16.15
C ILE A 147 1.41 -3.82 16.66
N ASN A 148 0.16 -3.39 16.70
CA ASN A 148 -0.23 -2.15 17.32
C ASN A 148 -0.55 -2.37 18.80
N PHE A 149 0.39 -1.99 19.67
CA PHE A 149 0.18 -2.00 21.12
C PHE A 149 -0.69 -0.84 21.62
N ARG A 150 -0.93 0.19 20.79
CA ARG A 150 -1.76 1.34 21.17
C ARG A 150 -3.24 0.98 21.05
N ALA A 151 -3.69 0.21 22.01
CA ALA A 151 -5.09 -0.06 22.28
C ALA A 151 -5.65 1.09 23.15
N ALA A 152 -6.93 1.40 23.03
CA ALA A 152 -7.61 2.51 23.70
C ALA A 152 -7.81 2.25 25.22
N GLY A 153 -6.72 2.01 25.95
CA GLY A 153 -6.70 1.75 27.38
C GLY A 153 -6.33 0.30 27.75
N PRO A 154 -6.22 0.00 29.06
CA PRO A 154 -5.78 -1.30 29.59
C PRO A 154 -6.73 -2.48 29.31
N ILE A 155 -7.87 -2.22 28.64
CA ILE A 155 -8.95 -3.20 28.43
C ILE A 155 -8.94 -3.77 27.01
N THR A 156 -8.45 -3.02 26.02
CA THR A 156 -8.47 -3.47 24.62
C THR A 156 -7.19 -4.25 24.28
N PRO A 157 -7.29 -5.44 23.67
CA PRO A 157 -6.12 -6.20 23.23
C PRO A 157 -5.39 -5.48 22.08
N PRO A 158 -4.11 -5.81 21.83
CA PRO A 158 -3.37 -5.29 20.69
C PRO A 158 -3.96 -5.79 19.37
N ASP A 159 -3.78 -4.99 18.31
CA ASP A 159 -4.18 -5.36 16.96
C ASP A 159 -2.97 -5.81 16.14
N CYS A 160 -3.08 -6.94 15.45
CA CYS A 160 -2.06 -7.42 14.53
C CYS A 160 -2.39 -6.97 13.13
N TYR A 161 -1.38 -6.48 12.41
CA TYR A 161 -1.51 -6.01 11.03
C TYR A 161 -0.51 -6.72 10.14
N ARG A 162 -0.93 -6.98 8.90
CA ARG A 162 -0.05 -7.23 7.76
C ARG A 162 -0.20 -6.05 6.82
N PHE A 163 0.89 -5.39 6.48
CA PHE A 163 0.95 -4.40 5.43
C PHE A 163 1.47 -5.06 4.16
N ASP A 164 0.68 -4.98 3.11
CA ASP A 164 1.13 -5.35 1.77
C ASP A 164 1.71 -4.06 1.16
N VAL A 165 3.04 -4.00 1.10
CA VAL A 165 3.79 -2.83 0.63
C VAL A 165 4.06 -2.98 -0.86
N GLU A 166 3.69 -1.97 -1.62
CA GLU A 166 3.99 -1.85 -3.04
C GLU A 166 4.80 -0.57 -3.28
N ILE A 167 6.00 -0.72 -3.84
CA ILE A 167 6.78 0.38 -4.39
C ILE A 167 6.53 0.41 -5.88
N ILE A 168 5.92 1.50 -6.34
CA ILE A 168 5.45 1.67 -7.70
C ILE A 168 6.34 2.68 -8.40
N PHE A 169 6.93 2.24 -9.51
CA PHE A 169 7.63 3.07 -10.48
C PHE A 169 6.66 3.31 -11.63
N ASP A 170 6.15 4.53 -11.74
CA ASP A 170 5.18 4.93 -12.74
C ASP A 170 5.88 5.66 -13.88
N ASN A 171 5.74 5.13 -15.10
CA ASN A 171 6.33 5.65 -16.32
C ASN A 171 5.27 5.78 -17.43
N GLU A 172 3.98 5.86 -17.07
CA GLU A 172 2.85 5.87 -18.02
C GLU A 172 2.96 7.01 -19.06
N ASP A 173 3.46 8.17 -18.67
CA ASP A 173 3.58 9.36 -19.52
C ASP A 173 4.85 9.37 -20.42
N HIS A 174 5.83 8.49 -20.15
CA HIS A 174 7.10 8.39 -20.88
C HIS A 174 7.83 9.75 -21.12
N ASP A 175 7.72 10.69 -20.19
CA ASP A 175 8.27 12.06 -20.29
C ASP A 175 9.68 12.20 -19.70
N GLY A 176 10.28 11.09 -19.24
CA GLY A 176 11.58 11.04 -18.58
C GLY A 176 11.52 11.29 -17.08
N GLN A 177 10.34 11.52 -16.50
CA GLN A 177 10.11 11.59 -15.07
C GLN A 177 9.35 10.34 -14.60
N MET A 178 10.08 9.37 -14.06
CA MET A 178 9.44 8.16 -13.51
C MET A 178 9.03 8.41 -12.06
N SER A 179 7.73 8.56 -11.81
CA SER A 179 7.22 8.85 -10.46
C SER A 179 7.35 7.64 -9.55
N LEU A 180 7.78 7.87 -8.31
CA LEU A 180 8.01 6.84 -7.30
C LEU A 180 7.00 6.97 -6.16
N ILE A 181 6.17 5.94 -5.99
CA ILE A 181 5.04 5.94 -5.06
C ILE A 181 5.15 4.71 -4.15
N LEU A 182 4.92 4.90 -2.85
CA LEU A 182 4.74 3.80 -1.90
C LEU A 182 3.30 3.72 -1.41
N GLU A 183 2.72 2.55 -1.62
CA GLU A 183 1.44 2.12 -1.07
C GLU A 183 1.68 1.04 -0.02
N ALA A 184 0.91 1.07 1.05
CA ALA A 184 1.00 0.11 2.14
C ALA A 184 -0.41 -0.23 2.62
N GLU A 185 -0.99 -1.27 2.04
CA GLU A 185 -2.37 -1.66 2.32
C GLU A 185 -2.45 -2.47 3.63
N PRO A 186 -3.24 -2.02 4.63
CA PRO A 186 -3.30 -2.68 5.93
C PRO A 186 -4.38 -3.77 5.99
N TYR A 187 -3.96 -4.99 6.32
CA TYR A 187 -4.83 -6.12 6.61
C TYR A 187 -4.79 -6.45 8.10
N LYS A 188 -5.96 -6.41 8.76
CA LYS A 188 -6.06 -6.80 10.17
C LYS A 188 -6.02 -8.32 10.29
N LEU A 189 -5.08 -8.82 11.09
CA LEU A 189 -4.93 -10.24 11.42
C LEU A 189 -5.49 -10.53 12.81
N GLN A 190 -5.83 -11.80 13.04
CA GLN A 190 -6.17 -12.27 14.39
C GLN A 190 -4.88 -12.55 15.17
N CYS A 191 -4.65 -11.81 16.25
CA CYS A 191 -3.53 -12.05 17.15
C CYS A 191 -3.72 -13.35 17.94
N LYS A 192 -2.67 -14.16 18.01
CA LYS A 192 -2.57 -15.34 18.89
C LYS A 192 -1.75 -14.94 20.12
N GLY A 193 -2.37 -14.27 21.11
CA GLY A 193 -1.71 -13.77 22.31
C GLY A 193 -2.07 -14.56 23.58
N ASP A 194 -1.30 -14.35 24.65
CA ASP A 194 -1.54 -14.98 25.96
C ASP A 194 -2.82 -14.44 26.62
N LYS A 195 -3.59 -15.33 27.25
CA LYS A 195 -4.98 -15.11 27.66
C LYS A 195 -5.12 -14.41 29.03
N GLU A 196 -4.08 -13.75 29.52
CA GLU A 196 -4.16 -13.04 30.82
C GLU A 196 -4.92 -11.70 30.72
N TYR A 197 -5.01 -11.10 29.53
CA TYR A 197 -5.70 -9.83 29.29
C TYR A 197 -7.07 -10.00 28.60
N THR A 198 -7.75 -11.13 28.76
CA THR A 198 -9.15 -11.28 28.34
C THR A 198 -10.09 -10.60 29.35
N THR A 199 -10.01 -9.27 29.48
CA THR A 199 -11.15 -8.49 29.97
C THR A 199 -12.04 -8.13 28.77
N ASP A 200 -12.80 -9.13 28.35
CA ASP A 200 -14.15 -9.02 27.77
C ASP A 200 -14.42 -7.93 26.70
N ASN A 201 -13.66 -7.95 25.60
CA ASN A 201 -14.04 -7.27 24.34
C ASN A 201 -15.43 -7.74 23.83
N GLN A 202 -15.88 -8.94 24.23
CA GLN A 202 -17.21 -9.42 23.88
C GLN A 202 -18.31 -8.53 24.46
N ILE A 203 -18.16 -8.02 25.70
CA ILE A 203 -19.16 -7.15 26.32
C ILE A 203 -19.26 -5.81 25.57
N ASP A 204 -18.14 -5.15 25.25
CA ASP A 204 -18.16 -3.90 24.48
C ASP A 204 -18.75 -4.12 23.08
N GLN A 205 -18.40 -5.21 22.41
CA GLN A 205 -18.99 -5.58 21.11
C GLN A 205 -20.49 -5.83 21.19
N ILE A 206 -20.96 -6.55 22.23
CA ILE A 206 -22.38 -6.82 22.45
C ILE A 206 -23.13 -5.52 22.75
N LEU A 207 -22.62 -4.68 23.64
CA LEU A 207 -23.25 -3.39 23.98
C LEU A 207 -23.34 -2.46 22.78
N ARG A 208 -22.26 -2.34 21.99
CA ARG A 208 -22.27 -1.58 20.72
C ARG A 208 -23.27 -2.15 19.72
N SER A 209 -23.35 -3.47 19.61
CA SER A 209 -24.31 -4.12 18.70
C SER A 209 -25.75 -3.83 19.12
N ILE A 210 -26.07 -3.92 20.42
CA ILE A 210 -27.39 -3.59 20.96
C ILE A 210 -27.73 -2.12 20.69
N LEU A 211 -26.79 -1.21 20.97
CA LEU A 211 -26.97 0.22 20.70
C LEU A 211 -27.27 0.47 19.22
N ASN A 212 -26.48 -0.11 18.32
CA ASN A 212 -26.68 0.05 16.87
C ASN A 212 -28.04 -0.48 16.42
N ILE A 213 -28.47 -1.64 16.92
CA ILE A 213 -29.79 -2.21 16.63
C ILE A 213 -30.90 -1.25 17.10
N LEU A 214 -30.79 -0.73 18.33
CA LEU A 214 -31.74 0.23 18.88
C LEU A 214 -31.83 1.51 18.03
N VAL A 215 -30.68 2.05 17.62
CA VAL A 215 -30.60 3.23 16.74
C VAL A 215 -31.31 2.95 15.40
N ILE A 216 -31.07 1.79 14.79
CA ILE A 216 -31.75 1.38 13.55
C ILE A 216 -33.28 1.35 13.74
N PHE A 217 -33.77 0.82 14.86
CA PHE A 217 -35.20 0.79 15.17
C PHE A 217 -35.81 2.19 15.29
N ILE A 218 -35.14 3.11 16.01
CA ILE A 218 -35.61 4.50 16.16
C ILE A 218 -35.61 5.21 14.80
N CYS A 219 -34.56 5.05 14.00
CA CYS A 219 -34.47 5.62 12.67
C CYS A 219 -35.56 5.08 11.74
N ALA A 220 -35.84 3.77 11.77
CA ALA A 220 -36.90 3.16 10.97
C ALA A 220 -38.30 3.66 11.38
N ALA A 221 -38.58 3.76 12.68
CA ALA A 221 -39.84 4.31 13.18
C ALA A 221 -40.04 5.77 12.76
N SER A 222 -38.99 6.59 12.88
CA SER A 222 -38.99 7.99 12.42
C SER A 222 -39.24 8.09 10.91
N PHE A 223 -38.56 7.25 10.12
CA PHE A 223 -38.73 7.21 8.66
C PHE A 223 -40.20 6.91 8.28
N VAL A 224 -40.82 5.89 8.89
CA VAL A 224 -42.23 5.54 8.64
C VAL A 224 -43.18 6.69 8.98
N LEU A 225 -42.96 7.36 10.12
CA LEU A 225 -43.79 8.50 10.54
C LEU A 225 -43.64 9.69 9.57
N CYS A 226 -42.42 9.99 9.14
CA CYS A 226 -42.12 11.03 8.16
C CYS A 226 -42.74 10.72 6.79
N SER A 227 -42.58 9.49 6.27
CA SER A 227 -43.20 9.07 5.02
C SER A 227 -44.73 9.20 5.06
N ARG A 228 -45.36 8.83 6.20
CA ARG A 228 -46.80 9.00 6.39
C ARG A 228 -47.23 10.47 6.38
N ALA A 229 -46.45 11.35 6.99
CA ALA A 229 -46.72 12.79 7.00
C ALA A 229 -46.60 13.40 5.58
N ILE A 230 -45.55 13.02 4.84
CA ILE A 230 -45.34 13.45 3.45
C ILE A 230 -46.49 12.95 2.55
N TYR A 231 -46.85 11.67 2.66
CA TYR A 231 -47.97 11.09 1.89
C TYR A 231 -49.27 11.86 2.13
N ARG A 232 -49.59 12.17 3.40
CA ARG A 232 -50.78 12.97 3.74
C ARG A 232 -50.72 14.39 3.17
N SER A 233 -49.55 15.01 3.18
CA SER A 233 -49.35 16.35 2.59
C SER A 233 -49.54 16.35 1.07
N GLN A 234 -49.03 15.32 0.38
CA GLN A 234 -49.22 15.16 -1.06
C GLN A 234 -50.69 14.95 -1.43
N LEU A 235 -51.41 14.11 -0.66
CA LEU A 235 -52.84 13.90 -0.86
C LEU A 235 -53.65 15.19 -0.68
N LEU A 236 -53.29 16.03 0.31
CA LEU A 236 -53.90 17.35 0.48
C LEU A 236 -53.63 18.27 -0.72
N LYS A 237 -52.41 18.26 -1.27
CA LYS A 237 -52.06 19.05 -2.45
C LYS A 237 -52.84 18.65 -3.71
N GLU A 238 -53.22 17.38 -3.88
CA GLU A 238 -54.06 16.96 -5.01
C GLU A 238 -55.55 17.29 -4.82
N LEU A 239 -56.02 17.38 -3.58
CA LEU A 239 -57.42 17.69 -3.25
C LEU A 239 -57.73 19.19 -3.22
N THR A 240 -56.71 20.07 -3.18
CA THR A 240 -56.85 21.54 -3.13
C THR A 240 -56.37 22.17 -4.43
#